data_AF-A0A954VB95-F1
#
_entry.id   AF-A0A954VB95-F1
#
_cell.length_a   1.000
_cell.length_b   1.000
_cell.length_c   1.000
_cell.angle_alpha   90.00
_cell.angle_beta   90.00
_cell.angle_gamma   90.00
#
_symmetry.space_group_name_H-M   'P 1'
#
loop_
_entity.id
_entity.type
_entity.pdbx_description
1 polymer ?
#
loop_
_entity_poly.entity_id
_entity_poly.type
_entity_poly.pdbx_seq_one_letter_code
_entity_poly.pdbx_strand_id
1 'polypeptide(L)'
;MSHARQCHFGRRANRKRIKETRWRLRGQAHEALESRRLLTTVTWDGGGADNNWSTAANWVGDAIPAAGDQLVFPNAAAQKSNYNDFLAGTSFGSILFDGGGYTISGNSIVLMGNVTSSANSNAFDIAVQLGQDGGFTSTSGTFTVDGAIDTNGLQLTLDAISQLAVAGKISGAGSTRVSGSGDVV
;
A
#
# COMPACT_ATOMS: atom_id res chain seq x y z
N MET A 1 -93.65 13.43 25.89
CA MET A 1 -92.74 13.96 26.93
C MET A 1 -91.41 14.24 26.23
N SER A 2 -91.15 15.47 25.77
CA SER A 2 -90.52 16.56 26.55
C SER A 2 -89.04 16.23 26.83
N HIS A 3 -87.99 16.97 26.43
CA HIS A 3 -87.82 18.32 25.89
C HIS A 3 -86.42 18.43 25.22
N ALA A 4 -86.25 19.43 24.35
CA ALA A 4 -85.01 19.84 23.68
C ALA A 4 -84.15 20.80 24.54
N ARG A 5 -82.87 21.01 24.18
CA ARG A 5 -82.24 22.33 23.83
C ARG A 5 -80.70 22.41 24.05
N GLN A 6 -80.03 22.80 22.95
CA GLN A 6 -79.01 23.89 22.78
C GLN A 6 -77.62 23.71 23.41
N CYS A 7 -76.51 23.73 22.66
CA CYS A 7 -75.89 24.74 21.76
C CYS A 7 -75.07 25.87 22.46
N HIS A 8 -73.74 25.70 22.36
CA HIS A 8 -72.65 26.66 22.07
C HIS A 8 -72.41 27.95 22.87
N PHE A 9 -71.14 28.15 23.24
CA PHE A 9 -70.22 29.33 23.11
C PHE A 9 -69.14 29.18 24.21
N GLY A 10 -67.83 29.36 24.06
CA GLY A 10 -66.93 29.73 22.98
C GLY A 10 -65.56 30.12 23.57
N ARG A 11 -64.48 29.60 22.97
CA ARG A 11 -63.10 30.15 22.85
C ARG A 11 -62.32 30.59 24.12
N ARG A 12 -61.10 30.05 24.30
CA ARG A 12 -59.83 30.63 23.78
C ARG A 12 -58.62 29.79 24.22
N ALA A 13 -57.75 29.52 23.27
CA ALA A 13 -56.43 28.95 23.47
C ALA A 13 -55.55 29.90 24.31
N ASN A 14 -54.63 29.33 25.11
CA ASN A 14 -53.34 29.98 25.30
C ASN A 14 -52.21 28.94 25.34
N ARG A 15 -51.46 28.93 24.24
CA ARG A 15 -50.17 28.26 24.08
C ARG A 15 -49.11 29.02 24.88
N LYS A 16 -48.34 28.30 25.71
CA LYS A 16 -46.90 28.54 25.91
C LYS A 16 -46.25 27.18 26.11
N ARG A 17 -46.00 26.40 25.04
CA ARG A 17 -44.71 26.34 24.34
C ARG A 17 -43.54 26.55 25.31
N ILE A 18 -43.16 25.48 25.98
CA ILE A 18 -41.85 25.37 26.63
C ILE A 18 -40.83 25.42 25.50
N LYS A 19 -40.16 26.57 25.39
CA LYS A 19 -39.08 26.82 24.45
C LYS A 19 -37.84 26.10 24.98
N GLU A 20 -37.37 25.14 24.18
CA GLU A 20 -35.97 24.99 23.78
C GLU A 20 -34.93 25.32 24.84
N THR A 21 -34.26 24.29 25.36
CA THR A 21 -32.82 24.38 25.59
C THR A 21 -32.20 23.02 25.27
N ARG A 22 -31.47 23.01 24.14
CA ARG A 22 -30.20 22.30 23.87
C ARG A 22 -30.10 20.85 24.39
N TRP A 23 -29.88 19.82 23.59
CA TRP A 23 -28.93 19.73 22.49
C TRP A 23 -29.46 18.73 21.48
N ARG A 24 -29.50 19.12 20.20
CA ARG A 24 -29.55 18.15 19.11
C ARG A 24 -28.34 17.25 19.32
N LEU A 25 -28.57 15.96 19.60
CA LEU A 25 -27.57 14.91 19.36
C LEU A 25 -27.43 14.78 17.83
N ARG A 26 -26.89 15.84 17.22
CA ARG A 26 -26.36 15.86 15.87
C ARG A 26 -24.94 15.34 15.98
N GLY A 27 -24.70 14.22 15.31
CA GLY A 27 -23.41 13.92 14.70
C GLY A 27 -22.26 13.62 15.67
N GLN A 28 -22.38 12.54 16.45
CA GLN A 28 -21.19 11.89 16.98
C GLN A 28 -21.25 10.41 16.63
N ALA A 29 -20.10 9.90 16.16
CA ALA A 29 -19.81 8.54 15.74
C ALA A 29 -20.08 8.16 14.26
N HIS A 30 -19.66 8.98 13.30
CA HIS A 30 -19.24 8.49 11.96
C HIS A 30 -18.07 9.30 11.41
N GLU A 31 -17.15 9.74 12.26
CA GLU A 31 -15.77 9.95 11.79
C GLU A 31 -15.03 8.80 12.45
N ALA A 32 -15.19 7.60 11.88
CA ALA A 32 -14.12 6.63 12.00
C ALA A 32 -12.91 7.43 11.55
N LEU A 33 -11.99 7.73 12.47
CA LEU A 33 -10.66 8.16 12.13
C LEU A 33 -10.21 7.12 11.11
N GLU A 34 -10.33 7.43 9.82
CA GLU A 34 -9.58 6.74 8.81
C GLU A 34 -8.17 6.85 9.36
N SER A 35 -7.65 5.74 9.87
CA SER A 35 -6.30 5.69 10.38
C SER A 35 -5.49 6.16 9.19
N ARG A 36 -5.02 7.41 9.22
CA ARG A 36 -3.91 7.85 8.39
C ARG A 36 -2.77 6.98 8.85
N ARG A 37 -2.71 5.74 8.36
CA ARG A 37 -1.50 4.96 8.32
C ARG A 37 -0.59 5.83 7.48
N LEU A 38 0.23 6.59 8.17
CA LEU A 38 1.32 7.29 7.54
C LEU A 38 2.19 6.17 6.99
N LEU A 39 2.21 6.09 5.67
CA LEU A 39 3.18 5.34 4.90
C LEU A 39 4.55 5.56 5.54
N THR A 40 5.09 4.56 6.23
CA THR A 40 6.42 4.69 6.84
C THR A 40 7.46 4.05 5.95
N THR A 41 8.66 4.61 5.95
CA THR A 41 9.83 3.97 5.36
C THR A 41 10.44 3.05 6.40
N VAL A 42 10.59 1.77 6.05
CA VAL A 42 11.21 0.75 6.88
C VAL A 42 12.43 0.21 6.13
N THR A 43 13.56 0.15 6.82
CA THR A 43 14.86 -0.16 6.22
C THR A 43 15.33 -1.52 6.67
N TRP A 44 15.64 -2.38 5.73
CA TRP A 44 16.24 -3.70 5.98
C TRP A 44 17.67 -3.53 6.48
N ASP A 45 18.02 -4.19 7.58
CA ASP A 45 19.42 -4.29 8.04
C ASP A 45 19.91 -5.74 8.10
N GLY A 46 19.00 -6.73 8.11
CA GLY A 46 19.34 -8.15 8.20
C GLY A 46 20.07 -8.53 9.49
N GLY A 47 19.81 -7.83 10.59
CA GLY A 47 20.47 -8.04 11.88
C GLY A 47 20.02 -9.29 12.66
N GLY A 48 18.96 -9.96 12.22
CA GLY A 48 18.37 -11.13 12.86
C GLY A 48 19.14 -12.43 12.61
N ALA A 49 18.69 -13.49 13.30
CA ALA A 49 19.26 -14.83 13.17
C ALA A 49 18.79 -15.59 11.91
N ASP A 50 17.79 -15.04 11.22
CA ASP A 50 17.25 -15.52 9.95
C ASP A 50 17.16 -14.35 8.96
N ASN A 51 16.65 -14.61 7.76
CA ASN A 51 16.50 -13.64 6.67
C ASN A 51 15.04 -13.38 6.29
N ASN A 52 14.11 -13.57 7.23
CA ASN A 52 12.68 -13.39 6.99
C ASN A 52 12.26 -11.93 7.17
N TRP A 53 11.34 -11.47 6.33
CA TRP A 53 10.78 -10.11 6.42
C TRP A 53 9.88 -9.93 7.65
N SER A 54 9.29 -11.00 8.20
CA SER A 54 8.48 -10.92 9.43
C SER A 54 9.32 -10.85 10.72
N THR A 55 10.63 -11.06 10.66
CA THR A 55 11.53 -10.98 11.82
C THR A 55 11.90 -9.53 12.10
N ALA A 56 11.45 -9.00 13.25
CA ALA A 56 11.69 -7.63 13.68
C ALA A 56 13.18 -7.22 13.62
N ALA A 57 14.07 -8.08 14.12
CA ALA A 57 15.51 -7.83 14.20
C ALA A 57 16.22 -7.71 12.84
N ASN A 58 15.52 -7.97 11.72
CA ASN A 58 16.04 -7.75 10.37
C ASN A 58 15.73 -6.34 9.81
N TRP A 59 15.03 -5.52 10.58
CA TRP A 59 14.65 -4.17 10.20
C TRP A 59 15.19 -3.17 11.20
N VAL A 60 15.68 -2.04 10.69
CA VAL A 60 16.23 -0.96 11.51
C VAL A 60 15.20 -0.53 12.57
N GLY A 61 15.63 -0.55 13.82
CA GLY A 61 14.78 -0.19 14.97
C GLY A 61 13.84 -1.31 15.42
N ASP A 62 14.10 -2.54 15.00
CA ASP A 62 13.31 -3.74 15.32
C ASP A 62 11.82 -3.58 14.96
N ALA A 63 11.56 -2.90 13.84
CA ALA A 63 10.22 -2.52 13.39
C ALA A 63 9.81 -3.32 12.14
N ILE A 64 8.91 -4.28 12.33
CA ILE A 64 8.35 -5.09 11.23
C ILE A 64 7.53 -4.20 10.29
N PRO A 65 7.72 -4.28 8.97
CA PRO A 65 6.89 -3.55 8.01
C PRO A 65 5.40 -3.86 8.15
N ALA A 66 4.58 -2.84 7.99
CA ALA A 66 3.14 -2.98 7.86
C ALA A 66 2.71 -2.85 6.39
N ALA A 67 1.52 -3.39 6.09
CA ALA A 67 0.94 -3.23 4.75
C ALA A 67 0.83 -1.73 4.37
N GLY A 68 1.33 -1.41 3.18
CA GLY A 68 1.45 -0.07 2.61
C GLY A 68 2.82 0.57 2.77
N ASP A 69 3.67 0.10 3.69
CA ASP A 69 4.95 0.74 3.97
C ASP A 69 5.92 0.71 2.77
N GLN A 70 6.87 1.65 2.78
CA GLN A 70 7.97 1.72 1.82
C GLN A 70 9.13 0.90 2.36
N LEU A 71 9.73 0.03 1.52
CA LEU A 71 10.85 -0.80 1.94
C LEU A 71 12.15 -0.28 1.31
N VAL A 72 13.19 -0.15 2.12
CA VAL A 72 14.53 0.25 1.67
C VAL A 72 15.52 -0.87 1.97
N PHE A 73 16.27 -1.27 0.96
CA PHE A 73 17.32 -2.26 1.00
C PHE A 73 18.68 -1.56 0.76
N PRO A 74 19.37 -1.13 1.84
CA PRO A 74 20.54 -0.27 1.76
C PRO A 74 21.83 -1.05 1.46
N ASN A 75 22.93 -0.38 1.13
CA ASN A 75 24.19 -1.10 0.90
C ASN A 75 24.75 -1.82 2.14
N ALA A 76 24.47 -1.28 3.34
CA ALA A 76 25.07 -1.70 4.60
C ALA A 76 24.41 -2.93 5.27
N ALA A 77 23.32 -3.47 4.70
CA ALA A 77 22.63 -4.60 5.31
C ALA A 77 23.53 -5.85 5.37
N ALA A 78 23.43 -6.58 6.48
CA ALA A 78 24.21 -7.79 6.72
C ALA A 78 23.79 -8.95 5.83
N GLN A 79 22.50 -9.02 5.47
CA GLN A 79 21.93 -10.11 4.69
C GLN A 79 21.28 -9.58 3.41
N LYS A 80 21.88 -9.85 2.26
CA LYS A 80 21.36 -9.38 0.96
C LYS A 80 20.51 -10.41 0.22
N SER A 81 20.56 -11.67 0.64
CA SER A 81 19.61 -12.71 0.20
C SER A 81 18.57 -12.89 1.30
N ASN A 82 17.33 -12.50 1.03
CA ASN A 82 16.26 -12.51 2.03
C ASN A 82 14.94 -13.00 1.44
N TYR A 83 14.03 -13.36 2.35
CA TYR A 83 12.80 -14.07 2.03
C TYR A 83 11.58 -13.31 2.58
N ASN A 84 10.69 -12.91 1.68
CA ASN A 84 9.41 -12.36 2.04
C ASN A 84 8.46 -13.48 2.47
N ASP A 85 8.23 -13.60 3.77
CA ASP A 85 7.32 -14.57 4.40
C ASP A 85 5.98 -13.97 4.83
N PHE A 86 5.71 -12.70 4.49
CA PHE A 86 4.39 -12.11 4.70
C PHE A 86 3.31 -12.88 3.94
N LEU A 87 2.06 -12.75 4.39
CA LEU A 87 0.91 -13.34 3.68
C LEU A 87 0.92 -12.89 2.21
N ALA A 88 0.74 -13.83 1.29
CA ALA A 88 0.67 -13.54 -0.14
C ALA A 88 -0.38 -12.46 -0.44
N GLY A 89 0.00 -11.47 -1.24
CA GLY A 89 -0.83 -10.30 -1.54
C GLY A 89 -0.77 -9.19 -0.48
N THR A 90 0.11 -9.28 0.52
CA THR A 90 0.41 -8.14 1.39
C THR A 90 0.85 -6.95 0.53
N SER A 91 0.25 -5.79 0.75
CA SER A 91 0.58 -4.60 -0.02
C SER A 91 1.84 -3.93 0.52
N PHE A 92 2.73 -3.52 -0.38
CA PHE A 92 3.83 -2.63 -0.06
C PHE A 92 3.78 -1.45 -1.01
N GLY A 93 4.23 -0.31 -0.53
CA GLY A 93 4.26 0.93 -1.27
C GLY A 93 5.25 0.94 -2.43
N SER A 94 6.41 1.54 -2.22
CA SER A 94 7.58 1.38 -3.09
C SER A 94 8.63 0.52 -2.41
N ILE A 95 9.50 -0.07 -3.24
CA ILE A 95 10.67 -0.81 -2.81
C ILE A 95 11.89 -0.17 -3.46
N LEU A 96 12.91 0.14 -2.66
CA LEU A 96 14.15 0.76 -3.12
C LEU A 96 15.34 -0.12 -2.77
N PHE A 97 16.11 -0.54 -3.78
CA PHE A 97 17.46 -1.09 -3.60
C PHE A 97 18.48 0.04 -3.75
N ASP A 98 18.84 0.64 -2.63
CA ASP A 98 19.95 1.61 -2.51
C ASP A 98 21.30 0.89 -2.30
N GLY A 99 21.27 -0.43 -2.07
CA GLY A 99 22.43 -1.31 -2.12
C GLY A 99 22.39 -2.27 -3.32
N GLY A 100 23.56 -2.80 -3.67
CA GLY A 100 23.69 -3.81 -4.73
C GLY A 100 23.97 -5.22 -4.17
N GLY A 101 23.70 -6.23 -4.99
CA GLY A 101 23.89 -7.65 -4.65
C GLY A 101 22.72 -8.28 -3.90
N TYR A 102 21.53 -7.68 -3.97
CA TYR A 102 20.32 -8.23 -3.38
C TYR A 102 19.75 -9.36 -4.23
N THR A 103 19.20 -10.36 -3.55
CA THR A 103 18.34 -11.39 -4.13
C THR A 103 17.13 -11.53 -3.22
N ILE A 104 15.99 -11.10 -3.74
CA ILE A 104 14.73 -11.09 -2.99
C ILE A 104 13.85 -12.22 -3.53
N SER A 105 13.33 -13.05 -2.64
CA SER A 105 12.47 -14.19 -2.99
C SER A 105 11.28 -14.28 -2.03
N GLY A 106 10.29 -15.12 -2.34
CA GLY A 106 9.23 -15.49 -1.41
C GLY A 106 7.81 -15.21 -1.89
N ASN A 107 6.92 -14.91 -0.95
CA ASN A 107 5.49 -14.76 -1.22
C ASN A 107 5.18 -13.53 -2.08
N SER A 108 4.09 -13.61 -2.85
CA SER A 108 3.67 -12.52 -3.74
C SER A 108 3.23 -11.28 -2.96
N ILE A 109 3.32 -10.12 -3.62
CA ILE A 109 2.92 -8.83 -3.05
C ILE A 109 1.93 -8.10 -3.96
N VAL A 110 1.18 -7.16 -3.37
CA VAL A 110 0.52 -6.10 -4.12
C VAL A 110 1.42 -4.88 -4.12
N LEU A 111 1.91 -4.47 -5.29
CA LEU A 111 2.78 -3.31 -5.42
C LEU A 111 1.95 -2.04 -5.58
N MET A 112 2.17 -1.10 -4.66
CA MET A 112 1.49 0.18 -4.60
C MET A 112 2.46 1.30 -5.01
N GLY A 113 3.29 1.09 -6.01
CA GLY A 113 4.31 2.06 -6.41
C GLY A 113 5.33 1.44 -7.35
N ASN A 114 6.60 1.80 -7.17
CA ASN A 114 7.70 1.29 -8.00
C ASN A 114 8.66 0.43 -7.19
N VAL A 115 9.30 -0.51 -7.87
CA VAL A 115 10.52 -1.15 -7.41
C VAL A 115 11.69 -0.52 -8.16
N THR A 116 12.55 0.19 -7.43
CA THR A 116 13.70 0.88 -8.01
C THR A 116 14.99 0.23 -7.56
N SER A 117 15.82 -0.20 -8.51
CA SER A 117 17.19 -0.61 -8.27
C SER A 117 18.14 0.51 -8.67
N SER A 118 18.74 1.17 -7.67
CA SER A 118 19.59 2.35 -7.90
C SER A 118 21.10 2.13 -7.72
N ALA A 119 21.50 0.92 -7.31
CA ALA A 119 22.89 0.56 -7.04
C ALA A 119 23.44 -0.46 -8.06
N ASN A 120 24.36 -1.35 -7.66
CA ASN A 120 24.81 -2.45 -8.52
C ASN A 120 23.67 -3.45 -8.79
N SER A 121 23.97 -4.54 -9.51
CA SER A 121 22.98 -5.53 -9.90
C SER A 121 22.20 -6.12 -8.71
N ASN A 122 20.90 -6.33 -8.92
CA ASN A 122 19.96 -6.89 -7.95
C ASN A 122 18.99 -7.84 -8.67
N ALA A 123 18.45 -8.81 -7.94
CA ALA A 123 17.45 -9.75 -8.43
C ALA A 123 16.19 -9.70 -7.55
N PHE A 124 15.04 -9.62 -8.21
CA PHE A 124 13.71 -9.58 -7.59
C PHE A 124 12.85 -10.73 -8.12
N ASP A 125 12.80 -11.80 -7.34
CA ASP A 125 12.09 -13.05 -7.62
C ASP A 125 10.87 -13.20 -6.70
N ILE A 126 10.04 -12.14 -6.66
CA ILE A 126 8.74 -12.14 -6.01
C ILE A 126 7.69 -11.83 -7.06
N ALA A 127 6.62 -12.64 -7.11
CA ALA A 127 5.47 -12.34 -7.96
C ALA A 127 4.75 -11.08 -7.48
N VAL A 128 4.39 -10.20 -8.41
CA VAL A 128 3.78 -8.89 -8.16
C VAL A 128 2.42 -8.82 -8.84
N GLN A 129 1.42 -8.38 -8.10
CA GLN A 129 0.20 -7.80 -8.67
C GLN A 129 0.28 -6.28 -8.51
N LEU A 130 0.00 -5.52 -9.57
CA LEU A 130 -0.10 -4.06 -9.43
C LEU A 130 -1.39 -3.70 -8.68
N GLY A 131 -1.27 -2.86 -7.66
CA GLY A 131 -2.41 -2.23 -6.99
C GLY A 131 -2.68 -0.80 -7.48
N GLN A 132 -1.70 -0.17 -8.11
CA GLN A 132 -1.82 1.09 -8.84
C GLN A 132 -0.81 1.14 -10.01
N ASP A 133 -0.87 2.18 -10.83
CA ASP A 133 0.14 2.39 -11.88
C ASP A 133 1.54 2.45 -11.26
N GLY A 134 2.48 1.71 -11.83
CA GLY A 134 3.80 1.50 -11.25
C GLY A 134 4.63 0.51 -12.04
N GLY A 135 5.74 0.04 -11.47
CA GLY A 135 6.55 -0.98 -12.12
C GLY A 135 7.99 -0.99 -11.64
N PHE A 136 8.93 -1.15 -12.57
CA PHE A 136 10.32 -1.47 -12.27
C PHE A 136 11.26 -0.45 -12.92
N THR A 137 12.18 0.07 -12.13
CA THR A 137 13.18 1.03 -12.58
C THR A 137 14.58 0.50 -12.31
N SER A 138 15.45 0.50 -13.33
CA SER A 138 16.87 0.18 -13.19
C SER A 138 17.71 1.40 -13.52
N THR A 139 18.43 1.95 -12.53
CA THR A 139 19.31 3.11 -12.77
C THR A 139 20.79 2.77 -12.88
N SER A 140 21.19 1.59 -12.40
CA SER A 140 22.56 1.11 -12.42
C SER A 140 22.59 -0.42 -12.34
N GLY A 141 23.67 -1.02 -12.86
CA GLY A 141 23.82 -2.47 -12.96
C GLY A 141 22.70 -3.15 -13.75
N THR A 142 22.56 -4.46 -13.55
CA THR A 142 21.44 -5.24 -14.08
C THR A 142 20.42 -5.44 -12.98
N PHE A 143 19.21 -4.93 -13.19
CA PHE A 143 18.07 -5.29 -12.35
C PHE A 143 17.30 -6.44 -13.01
N THR A 144 17.33 -7.61 -12.39
CA THR A 144 16.60 -8.78 -12.89
C THR A 144 15.27 -8.93 -12.15
N VAL A 145 14.18 -9.07 -12.90
CA VAL A 145 12.83 -9.30 -12.39
C VAL A 145 12.35 -10.65 -12.90
N ASP A 146 12.46 -11.67 -12.05
CA ASP A 146 12.12 -13.06 -12.36
C ASP A 146 10.68 -13.41 -11.95
N GLY A 147 10.15 -12.70 -10.95
CA GLY A 147 8.79 -12.88 -10.47
C GLY A 147 7.73 -12.52 -11.52
N ALA A 148 6.65 -13.31 -11.58
CA ALA A 148 5.52 -13.01 -12.47
C ALA A 148 4.88 -11.66 -12.13
N ILE A 149 4.44 -10.91 -13.14
CA ILE A 149 3.83 -9.60 -13.01
C ILE A 149 2.38 -9.66 -13.51
N ASP A 150 1.41 -9.46 -12.63
CA ASP A 150 0.02 -9.22 -12.98
C ASP A 150 -0.25 -7.71 -12.99
N THR A 151 -0.51 -7.17 -14.19
CA THR A 151 -0.83 -5.76 -14.38
C THR A 151 -2.17 -5.36 -13.76
N ASN A 152 -3.09 -6.31 -13.49
CA ASN A 152 -4.37 -6.04 -12.85
C ASN A 152 -5.18 -4.88 -13.51
N GLY A 153 -5.04 -4.70 -14.82
CA GLY A 153 -5.69 -3.61 -15.57
C GLY A 153 -5.00 -2.24 -15.48
N LEU A 154 -3.85 -2.15 -14.81
CA LEU A 154 -3.08 -0.91 -14.57
C LEU A 154 -1.90 -0.77 -15.55
N GLN A 155 -1.28 0.40 -15.58
CA GLN A 155 -0.06 0.61 -16.35
C GLN A 155 1.16 0.04 -15.61
N LEU A 156 1.83 -0.95 -16.23
CA LEU A 156 3.17 -1.37 -15.91
C LEU A 156 4.19 -0.46 -16.61
N THR A 157 5.04 0.21 -15.84
CA THR A 157 6.19 0.97 -16.37
C THR A 157 7.48 0.18 -16.17
N LEU A 158 8.22 -0.05 -17.25
CA LEU A 158 9.56 -0.63 -17.25
C LEU A 158 10.53 0.47 -17.68
N ASP A 159 11.26 1.04 -16.71
CA ASP A 159 12.13 2.20 -16.92
C ASP A 159 13.60 1.83 -16.72
N ALA A 160 14.34 1.65 -17.82
CA ALA A 160 15.74 1.26 -17.77
C ALA A 160 16.62 2.46 -18.14
N ILE A 161 17.42 2.95 -17.19
CA ILE A 161 18.56 3.83 -17.48
C ILE A 161 19.83 2.99 -17.68
N SER A 162 19.96 1.87 -16.94
CA SER A 162 20.96 0.83 -17.18
C SER A 162 20.30 -0.41 -17.80
N GLN A 163 20.46 -1.61 -17.24
CA GLN A 163 19.78 -2.81 -17.75
C GLN A 163 18.65 -3.25 -16.83
N LEU A 164 17.48 -3.52 -17.39
CA LEU A 164 16.35 -4.16 -16.72
C LEU A 164 16.01 -5.45 -17.48
N ALA A 165 16.29 -6.60 -16.88
CA ALA A 165 16.00 -7.91 -17.44
C ALA A 165 14.69 -8.44 -16.84
N VAL A 166 13.63 -8.54 -17.64
CA VAL A 166 12.31 -9.01 -17.17
C VAL A 166 12.08 -10.43 -17.69
N ALA A 167 12.41 -11.42 -16.86
CA ALA A 167 12.20 -12.83 -17.18
C ALA A 167 10.82 -13.34 -16.72
N GLY A 168 10.21 -12.66 -15.75
CA GLY A 168 8.88 -13.00 -15.23
C GLY A 168 7.77 -12.82 -16.26
N LYS A 169 6.79 -13.73 -16.26
CA LYS A 169 5.60 -13.61 -17.12
C LYS A 169 4.80 -12.35 -16.78
N ILE A 170 4.57 -11.48 -17.76
CA ILE A 170 3.63 -10.36 -17.65
C ILE A 170 2.22 -10.83 -18.04
N SER A 171 1.21 -10.48 -17.25
CA SER A 171 -0.21 -10.83 -17.47
C SER A 171 -1.16 -9.71 -17.04
N GLY A 172 -2.47 -9.93 -17.16
CA GLY A 172 -3.51 -8.94 -16.86
C GLY A 172 -3.88 -8.07 -18.07
N ALA A 173 -4.95 -7.28 -17.93
CA ALA A 173 -5.50 -6.45 -19.02
C ALA A 173 -4.93 -5.01 -19.07
N GLY A 174 -3.84 -4.76 -18.33
CA GLY A 174 -3.20 -3.45 -18.23
C GLY A 174 -2.37 -3.09 -19.47
N SER A 175 -1.76 -1.90 -19.41
CA SER A 175 -0.83 -1.44 -20.46
C SER A 175 0.61 -1.60 -20.00
N THR A 176 1.53 -1.78 -20.94
CA THR A 176 2.98 -1.75 -20.66
C THR A 176 3.58 -0.51 -21.31
N ARG A 177 4.29 0.29 -20.51
CA ARG A 177 5.09 1.42 -20.96
C ARG A 177 6.57 1.09 -20.73
N VAL A 178 7.37 1.18 -21.78
CA VAL A 178 8.83 1.07 -21.70
C VAL A 178 9.44 2.46 -21.86
N SER A 179 10.39 2.82 -21.01
CA SER A 179 11.11 4.10 -21.05
C SER A 179 12.56 3.98 -20.58
N GLY A 180 13.28 5.11 -20.62
CA GLY A 180 14.67 5.20 -20.20
C GLY A 180 15.65 5.10 -21.38
N SER A 181 16.93 5.34 -21.10
CA SER A 181 18.00 5.34 -22.11
C SER A 181 18.76 4.02 -22.23
N GLY A 182 18.49 3.08 -21.33
CA GLY A 182 19.09 1.76 -21.27
C GLY A 182 18.17 0.68 -21.83
N ASP A 183 18.54 -0.58 -21.58
CA ASP A 183 17.89 -1.73 -22.20
C ASP A 183 16.88 -2.40 -21.26
N VAL A 184 15.68 -2.63 -21.80
CA VAL A 184 14.71 -3.58 -21.25
C VAL A 184 14.77 -4.85 -22.10
N VAL A 185 15.15 -5.97 -21.49
CA VAL A 185 15.35 -7.27 -22.17
C VAL A 185 14.46 -8.34 -21.59
#